data_AF-A0A7Y5B3B3-F1
#
_entry.id   AF-A0A7Y5B3B3-F1
#
_cell.length_a   1.000
_cell.length_b   1.000
_cell.length_c   1.000
_cell.angle_alpha   90.00
_cell.angle_beta   90.00
_cell.angle_gamma   90.00
#
_symmetry.space_group_name_H-M   'P 1'
#
loop_
_entity.id
_entity.type
_entity.pdbx_description
1 polymer ?
#
loop_
_entity_poly.entity_id
_entity_poly.type
_entity_poly.pdbx_seq_one_letter_code
_entity_poly.pdbx_strand_id
1 'polypeptide(L)'
;MHKPATNEAELQLAAELGYQPEEPPVRSIAVFTAGLFIVVIVTTIITYFIYLMIMPDFSKPIANQTQLPAPKTTPPPPVLQTDPIKDINELNAEADRLLHSMEIIDSNAGVVRIPIERAIDVIVENGLPVPPEVEAPAQ
;
A
#
# COMPACT_ATOMS: atom_id res chain seq x y z
N MET A 1 61.27 -31.84 55.95
CA MET A 1 60.32 -32.92 55.62
C MET A 1 58.92 -32.33 55.65
N HIS A 2 58.31 -32.13 54.47
CA HIS A 2 56.87 -32.28 54.23
C HIS A 2 56.64 -32.00 52.74
N LYS A 3 56.51 -33.08 51.97
CA LYS A 3 56.00 -33.08 50.60
C LYS A 3 54.47 -33.10 50.75
N PRO A 4 53.70 -32.08 50.30
CA PRO A 4 52.26 -32.25 50.21
C PRO A 4 51.97 -33.10 48.98
N ALA A 5 51.47 -34.31 49.21
CA ALA A 5 51.03 -35.28 48.20
C ALA A 5 49.67 -34.92 47.57
N THR A 6 49.27 -33.64 47.62
CA THR A 6 47.90 -33.21 47.30
C THR A 6 47.68 -32.95 45.80
N ASN A 7 48.75 -32.75 45.02
CA ASN A 7 48.61 -32.27 43.66
C ASN A 7 48.23 -33.40 42.68
N GLU A 8 48.65 -34.65 42.92
CA GLU A 8 48.48 -35.73 41.94
C GLU A 8 47.06 -36.29 41.91
N ALA A 9 46.36 -36.31 43.06
CA ALA A 9 44.97 -36.78 43.14
C ALA A 9 43.98 -35.78 42.53
N GLU A 10 44.20 -34.47 42.72
CA GLU A 10 43.38 -33.42 42.12
C GLU A 10 43.58 -33.35 40.59
N LEU A 11 44.82 -33.57 40.12
CA LEU A 11 45.12 -33.62 38.69
C LEU A 11 44.51 -34.86 38.00
N GLN A 12 44.45 -36.00 38.69
CA GLN A 12 43.78 -37.20 38.19
C GLN A 12 42.25 -37.03 38.14
N LEU A 13 41.66 -36.41 39.16
CA LEU A 13 40.23 -36.06 39.19
C LEU A 13 39.86 -35.07 38.07
N ALA A 14 40.70 -34.06 37.83
CA ALA A 14 40.50 -33.09 36.75
C ALA A 14 40.61 -33.75 35.36
N ALA A 15 41.53 -34.70 35.18
CA ALA A 15 41.67 -35.47 33.95
C ALA A 15 40.50 -36.45 33.73
N GLU A 16 39.98 -37.09 34.79
CA GLU A 16 38.81 -37.97 34.74
C GLU A 16 37.50 -37.21 34.44
N LEU A 17 37.40 -35.96 34.92
CA LEU A 17 36.30 -35.03 34.61
C LEU A 17 36.38 -34.42 33.20
N GLY A 18 37.39 -34.78 32.39
CA GLY A 18 37.59 -34.25 31.04
C GLY A 18 37.87 -32.74 31.02
N TYR A 19 38.37 -32.17 32.13
CA TYR A 19 38.63 -30.75 32.23
C TYR A 19 39.95 -30.41 31.51
N GLN A 20 39.83 -29.99 30.25
CA GLN A 20 40.88 -29.30 29.52
C GLN A 20 40.56 -27.80 29.54
N PRO A 21 41.31 -26.98 30.31
CA PRO A 21 41.26 -25.55 30.15
C PRO A 21 41.91 -25.20 28.79
N GLU A 22 41.15 -25.32 27.70
CA GLU A 22 41.50 -24.70 26.43
C GLU A 22 41.26 -23.20 26.58
N GLU A 23 42.33 -22.46 26.89
CA GLU A 23 42.30 -21.01 26.80
C GLU A 23 42.09 -20.63 25.31
N PRO A 24 40.96 -20.01 24.94
CA PRO A 24 40.75 -19.62 23.56
C PRO A 24 41.82 -18.57 23.20
N PRO A 25 42.54 -18.74 22.08
CA PRO A 25 43.59 -17.82 21.71
C PRO A 25 43.00 -16.43 21.47
N VAL A 26 43.42 -15.44 22.25
CA VAL A 26 42.93 -14.05 22.23
C VAL A 26 42.94 -13.45 20.81
N ARG A 27 43.91 -13.89 19.99
CA ARG A 27 44.03 -13.50 18.58
C ARG A 27 42.81 -13.87 17.74
N SER A 28 42.23 -15.06 17.93
CA SER A 28 41.06 -15.52 17.16
C SER A 28 39.83 -14.70 17.49
N ILE A 29 39.63 -14.37 18.78
CA ILE A 29 38.53 -13.52 19.25
C ILE A 29 38.70 -12.09 18.70
N ALA A 30 39.92 -11.56 18.72
CA ALA A 30 40.21 -10.22 18.19
C ALA A 30 39.97 -10.12 16.67
N VAL A 31 40.41 -11.11 15.89
CA VAL A 31 40.19 -11.15 14.44
C VAL A 31 38.71 -11.31 14.11
N PHE A 32 38.00 -12.18 14.83
CA PHE A 32 36.55 -12.36 14.65
C PHE A 32 35.79 -11.06 14.93
N THR A 33 36.10 -10.41 16.05
CA THR A 33 35.47 -9.14 16.43
C THR A 33 35.76 -8.05 15.41
N ALA A 34 37.02 -7.92 14.98
CA ALA A 34 37.40 -6.96 13.95
C ALA A 34 36.67 -7.24 12.62
N GLY A 35 36.56 -8.51 12.22
CA GLY A 35 35.81 -8.93 11.04
C GLY A 35 34.33 -8.54 11.11
N LEU A 36 33.68 -8.74 12.26
CA LEU A 36 32.28 -8.36 12.48
C LEU A 36 32.08 -6.84 12.29
N PHE A 37 32.95 -6.02 12.89
CA PHE A 37 32.89 -4.57 12.74
C PHE A 37 33.11 -4.13 11.29
N ILE A 38 34.04 -4.75 10.57
CA ILE A 38 34.29 -4.46 9.16
C ILE A 38 33.01 -4.75 8.35
N VAL A 39 32.35 -5.88 8.56
CA VAL A 39 31.10 -6.21 7.86
C VAL A 39 30.02 -5.16 8.12
N VAL A 40 29.81 -4.77 9.39
CA VAL A 40 28.82 -3.75 9.75
C VAL A 40 29.13 -2.40 9.09
N ILE A 41 30.40 -1.99 9.09
CA ILE A 41 30.83 -0.75 8.45
C ILE A 41 30.60 -0.81 6.94
N VAL A 42 30.99 -1.90 6.29
CA VAL A 42 30.82 -2.09 4.84
C VAL A 42 29.34 -2.08 4.47
N THR A 43 28.49 -2.80 5.20
CA THR A 43 27.03 -2.79 4.97
C THR A 43 26.47 -1.39 5.13
N THR A 44 26.86 -0.65 6.17
CA THR A 44 26.41 0.73 6.41
C THR A 44 26.83 1.66 5.26
N ILE A 45 28.07 1.57 4.79
CA ILE A 45 28.58 2.37 3.67
C ILE A 45 27.80 2.05 2.38
N ILE A 46 27.57 0.77 2.08
CA ILE A 46 26.82 0.35 0.89
C ILE A 46 25.39 0.88 0.96
N THR A 47 24.69 0.70 2.09
CA THR A 47 23.33 1.21 2.28
C THR A 47 23.29 2.74 2.16
N TYR A 48 24.24 3.45 2.76
CA TYR A 48 24.32 4.91 2.66
C TYR A 48 24.57 5.37 1.21
N PHE A 49 25.44 4.68 0.47
CA PHE A 49 25.72 5.00 -0.92
C PHE A 49 24.51 4.72 -1.82
N ILE A 50 23.82 3.59 -1.62
CA ILE A 50 22.56 3.27 -2.32
C ILE A 50 21.49 4.31 -1.99
N TYR A 51 21.37 4.72 -0.73
CA TYR A 51 20.45 5.78 -0.32
C TYR A 51 20.76 7.09 -1.05
N LEU A 52 22.03 7.50 -1.13
CA LEU A 52 22.44 8.68 -1.90
C LEU A 52 22.19 8.54 -3.41
N MET A 53 22.27 7.33 -3.96
CA MET A 53 22.02 7.07 -5.38
C MET A 53 20.52 7.05 -5.71
N ILE A 54 19.68 6.52 -4.82
CA ILE A 54 18.25 6.28 -5.06
C ILE A 54 17.39 7.44 -4.58
N MET A 55 17.81 8.24 -3.60
CA MET A 55 16.98 9.32 -3.08
C MET A 55 17.04 10.53 -4.04
N PRO A 56 16.01 10.77 -4.89
CA PRO A 56 15.90 12.06 -5.56
C PRO A 56 15.74 13.16 -4.51
N ASP A 57 16.22 14.37 -4.80
CA ASP A 57 15.95 15.55 -3.98
C ASP A 57 14.43 15.72 -3.76
N PHE A 58 13.90 15.16 -2.67
CA PHE A 58 12.51 15.39 -2.23
C PHE A 58 12.28 16.85 -1.81
N SER A 59 13.32 17.68 -1.86
CA SER A 59 13.29 19.14 -1.72
C SER A 59 12.72 19.86 -2.94
N LYS A 60 12.44 19.17 -4.04
CA LYS A 60 11.68 19.75 -5.15
C LYS A 60 10.19 19.56 -4.85
N PRO A 61 9.45 20.61 -4.44
CA PRO A 61 8.00 20.52 -4.42
C PRO A 61 7.57 20.08 -5.81
N ILE A 62 6.74 19.04 -5.87
CA ILE A 62 6.23 18.49 -7.12
C ILE A 62 5.29 19.54 -7.72
N ALA A 63 5.85 20.54 -8.39
CA ALA A 63 5.13 21.43 -9.28
C ALA A 63 4.65 20.53 -10.44
N ASN A 64 3.35 20.23 -10.46
CA ASN A 64 2.64 19.32 -11.37
C ASN A 64 2.37 17.90 -10.88
N GLN A 65 2.09 17.71 -9.58
CA GLN A 65 0.87 16.94 -9.32
C GLN A 65 -0.27 17.90 -9.56
N THR A 66 -1.22 17.49 -10.40
CA THR A 66 -2.50 18.14 -10.64
C THR A 66 -2.98 18.75 -9.33
N GLN A 67 -2.78 20.05 -9.18
CA GLN A 67 -3.41 20.81 -8.12
C GLN A 67 -4.88 20.84 -8.53
N LEU A 68 -5.63 19.77 -8.23
CA LEU A 68 -6.92 20.06 -7.62
C LEU A 68 -6.51 20.88 -6.39
N PRO A 69 -6.88 22.17 -6.31
CA PRO A 69 -6.78 22.86 -5.03
C PRO A 69 -7.49 21.91 -4.07
N ALA A 70 -6.79 21.41 -3.04
CA ALA A 70 -7.49 20.73 -1.96
C ALA A 70 -8.64 21.67 -1.61
N PRO A 71 -9.92 21.27 -1.77
CA PRO A 71 -11.01 22.18 -1.51
C PRO A 71 -10.82 22.60 -0.06
N LYS A 72 -10.36 23.82 0.16
CA LYS A 72 -10.39 24.47 1.48
C LYS A 72 -11.83 24.89 1.70
N THR A 73 -12.68 23.90 1.76
CA THR A 73 -14.05 23.98 2.19
C THR A 73 -14.19 22.75 3.06
N THR A 74 -13.98 22.94 4.36
CA THR A 74 -14.70 22.12 5.33
C THR A 74 -16.13 22.05 4.83
N PRO A 75 -16.66 20.85 4.51
CA PRO A 75 -18.03 20.74 4.05
C PRO A 75 -18.91 21.44 5.09
N PRO A 76 -19.94 22.17 4.66
CA PRO A 76 -20.87 22.77 5.61
C PRO A 76 -21.33 21.69 6.59
N PRO A 77 -21.52 22.04 7.88
CA PRO A 77 -21.98 21.07 8.86
C PRO A 77 -23.27 20.41 8.33
N PRO A 78 -23.47 19.11 8.57
CA PRO A 78 -24.65 18.42 8.09
C PRO A 78 -25.90 19.17 8.56
N VAL A 79 -26.66 19.70 7.62
CA VAL A 79 -27.92 20.38 7.90
C VAL A 79 -29.04 19.35 7.96
N LEU A 80 -30.01 19.57 8.85
CA LEU A 80 -31.20 18.75 8.89
C LEU A 80 -32.04 19.05 7.64
N GLN A 81 -32.40 18.01 6.89
CA GLN A 81 -33.33 18.13 5.78
C GLN A 81 -34.69 18.62 6.31
N THR A 82 -35.19 19.74 5.76
CA THR A 82 -36.33 20.46 6.33
C THR A 82 -37.66 19.73 6.12
N ASP A 83 -37.83 19.05 4.98
CA ASP A 83 -39.05 18.31 4.65
C ASP A 83 -38.73 17.05 3.83
N PRO A 84 -38.37 15.95 4.49
CA PRO A 84 -37.98 14.73 3.79
C PRO A 84 -39.11 14.07 3.00
N ILE A 85 -40.36 14.30 3.38
CA ILE A 85 -41.52 13.71 2.69
C ILE A 85 -41.80 14.44 1.39
N LYS A 86 -41.71 15.77 1.39
CA LYS A 86 -41.84 16.53 0.15
C LYS A 86 -40.73 16.18 -0.83
N ASP A 87 -39.48 16.14 -0.36
CA ASP A 87 -38.32 15.86 -1.23
C ASP A 87 -38.41 14.47 -1.89
N ILE A 88 -38.83 13.44 -1.15
CA ILE A 88 -38.97 12.09 -1.73
C ILE A 88 -40.12 12.04 -2.75
N ASN A 89 -41.21 12.79 -2.53
CA ASN A 89 -42.32 12.85 -3.47
C ASN A 89 -41.93 13.58 -4.76
N GLU A 90 -41.17 14.67 -4.66
CA GLU A 90 -40.65 15.39 -5.83
C GLU A 90 -39.67 14.53 -6.63
N LEU A 91 -38.78 13.81 -5.94
CA LEU A 91 -37.87 12.85 -6.57
C LEU A 91 -38.63 11.75 -7.32
N ASN A 92 -39.65 11.16 -6.68
CA ASN A 92 -40.46 10.11 -7.30
C ASN A 92 -41.22 10.65 -8.52
N ALA A 93 -41.84 11.83 -8.42
CA ALA A 93 -42.56 12.44 -9.53
C ALA A 93 -41.65 12.76 -10.72
N GLU A 94 -40.41 13.18 -10.45
CA GLU A 94 -39.40 13.37 -11.50
C GLU A 94 -38.97 12.04 -12.13
N ALA A 95 -38.73 11.01 -11.33
CA ALA A 95 -38.40 9.68 -11.82
C ALA A 95 -39.52 9.13 -12.71
N ASP A 96 -40.78 9.21 -12.28
CA ASP A 96 -41.94 8.77 -13.06
C ASP A 96 -42.04 9.53 -14.39
N ARG A 97 -41.82 10.84 -14.36
CA ARG A 97 -41.79 11.66 -15.59
C ARG A 97 -40.71 11.16 -16.54
N LEU A 98 -39.50 10.90 -16.05
CA LEU A 98 -38.37 10.45 -16.88
C LEU A 98 -38.59 9.04 -17.44
N LEU A 99 -39.25 8.16 -16.70
CA LEU A 99 -39.53 6.78 -17.12
C LEU A 99 -40.61 6.70 -18.20
N HIS A 100 -41.61 7.60 -18.16
CA HIS A 100 -42.77 7.53 -19.06
C HIS A 100 -42.79 8.58 -20.18
N SER A 101 -41.82 9.49 -20.22
CA SER A 101 -41.77 10.53 -21.26
C SER A 101 -40.73 10.24 -22.33
N MET A 102 -41.01 10.78 -23.52
CA MET A 102 -40.08 10.82 -24.63
C MET A 102 -39.43 12.19 -24.67
N GLU A 103 -38.09 12.23 -24.71
CA GLU A 103 -37.33 13.48 -24.70
C GLU A 103 -36.10 13.37 -25.60
N ILE A 104 -35.82 14.40 -26.38
CA ILE A 104 -34.60 14.47 -27.19
C ILE A 104 -33.46 14.95 -26.28
N ILE A 105 -32.46 14.10 -26.04
CA ILE A 105 -31.32 14.41 -25.16
C ILE A 105 -30.23 15.14 -25.94
N ASP A 106 -29.94 14.68 -27.16
CA ASP A 106 -28.99 15.33 -28.06
C ASP A 106 -29.45 15.18 -29.51
N SER A 107 -29.96 16.28 -30.06
CA SER A 107 -30.43 16.34 -31.45
C SER A 107 -29.30 16.16 -32.47
N ASN A 108 -28.07 16.56 -32.15
CA ASN A 108 -26.92 16.46 -33.07
C ASN A 108 -26.37 15.03 -33.10
N ALA A 109 -26.38 14.34 -31.97
CA ALA A 109 -25.98 12.94 -31.87
C ALA A 109 -27.13 11.96 -32.17
N GLY A 110 -28.36 12.45 -32.38
CA GLY A 110 -29.54 11.62 -32.63
C GLY A 110 -29.98 10.79 -31.41
N VAL A 111 -29.61 11.21 -30.20
CA VAL A 111 -29.88 10.47 -28.96
C VAL A 111 -31.21 10.93 -28.38
N VAL A 112 -32.17 10.01 -28.32
CA VAL A 112 -33.51 10.24 -27.80
C VAL A 112 -33.80 9.28 -26.65
N ARG A 113 -34.37 9.80 -25.56
CA ARG A 113 -34.94 9.01 -24.46
C ARG A 113 -36.31 8.51 -24.90
N ILE A 114 -36.50 7.20 -24.84
CA ILE A 114 -37.79 6.53 -25.03
C ILE A 114 -38.39 6.14 -23.67
N PRO A 115 -39.72 6.07 -23.53
CA PRO A 115 -40.37 5.52 -22.35
C PRO A 115 -39.87 4.09 -22.05
N ILE A 116 -39.82 3.73 -20.77
CA ILE A 116 -39.24 2.47 -20.31
C ILE A 116 -39.98 1.25 -20.87
N GLU A 117 -41.31 1.34 -21.01
CA GLU A 117 -42.12 0.29 -21.64
C GLU A 117 -41.64 0.01 -23.07
N ARG A 118 -41.39 1.08 -23.85
CA ARG A 118 -40.89 0.94 -25.21
C ARG A 118 -39.44 0.48 -25.26
N ALA A 119 -38.62 0.88 -24.30
CA ALA A 119 -37.24 0.42 -24.20
C ALA A 119 -37.17 -1.10 -23.99
N ILE A 120 -38.04 -1.64 -23.14
CA ILE A 120 -38.15 -3.08 -22.90
C ILE A 120 -38.51 -3.80 -24.21
N ASP A 121 -39.53 -3.33 -24.94
CA ASP A 121 -39.92 -3.92 -26.23
C ASP A 121 -38.76 -3.92 -27.23
N VAL A 122 -38.06 -2.79 -27.36
CA VAL A 122 -36.92 -2.64 -28.27
C VAL A 122 -35.78 -3.60 -27.91
N ILE A 123 -35.50 -3.81 -26.62
CA ILE A 123 -34.47 -4.75 -26.16
C ILE A 123 -34.90 -6.20 -26.42
N VAL A 124 -36.18 -6.53 -26.24
CA VAL A 124 -36.70 -7.87 -26.55
C VAL A 124 -36.62 -8.15 -28.05
N GLU A 125 -36.95 -7.16 -28.89
CA GLU A 125 -36.91 -7.25 -30.35
C GLU A 125 -35.47 -7.35 -30.90
N ASN A 126 -34.54 -6.51 -30.40
CA ASN A 126 -33.21 -6.34 -30.99
C ASN A 126 -32.06 -6.99 -30.19
N GLY A 127 -32.34 -7.50 -28.99
CA GLY A 127 -31.33 -7.95 -28.04
C GLY A 127 -30.61 -6.79 -27.33
N LEU A 128 -29.70 -7.12 -26.41
CA LEU A 128 -28.87 -6.13 -25.73
C LEU A 128 -27.78 -5.60 -26.69
N PRO A 129 -27.55 -4.28 -26.74
CA PRO A 129 -26.48 -3.72 -27.56
C PRO A 129 -25.11 -4.21 -27.04
N VAL A 130 -24.23 -4.61 -27.97
CA VAL A 130 -22.84 -4.94 -27.64
C VAL A 130 -22.13 -3.63 -27.27
N PRO A 131 -21.56 -3.51 -26.04
CA PRO A 131 -20.79 -2.33 -25.68
C PRO A 131 -19.63 -2.13 -26.67
N PRO A 132 -19.32 -0.89 -27.09
CA PRO A 132 -18.15 -0.66 -27.92
C PRO A 132 -16.90 -1.18 -27.19
N GLU A 133 -16.02 -1.84 -27.93
CA GLU A 133 -14.75 -2.33 -27.39
C GLU A 133 -13.95 -1.12 -26.92
N VAL A 134 -13.82 -0.98 -25.60
CA VAL A 134 -13.00 0.07 -24.99
C VAL A 134 -11.56 -0.33 -25.28
N GLU A 135 -10.96 0.21 -26.34
CA GLU A 135 -9.53 0.07 -26.62
C GLU A 135 -8.76 0.45 -25.35
N ALA A 136 -8.11 -0.54 -24.74
CA ALA A 136 -7.26 -0.33 -23.59
C ALA A 136 -6.17 0.68 -23.99
N PRO A 137 -5.92 1.73 -23.19
CA PRO A 137 -4.90 2.71 -23.52
C PRO A 137 -3.57 1.98 -23.71
N ALA A 138 -2.99 2.13 -24.90
CA ALA A 138 -1.65 1.66 -25.21
C ALA A 138 -0.68 2.25 -24.17
N GLN A 139 -0.06 1.37 -23.38
CA GLN A 139 0.99 1.74 -22.43
C GLN A 139 2.31 1.98 -23.15
#